data_AF-Q3A471-F1
#
_entry.id   AF-Q3A471-F1
#
_cell.length_a   1.000
_cell.length_b   1.000
_cell.length_c   1.000
_cell.angle_alpha   90.00
_cell.angle_beta   90.00
_cell.angle_gamma   90.00
#
_symmetry.space_group_name_H-M   'P 1'
#
loop_
_entity.id
_entity.type
_entity.pdbx_description
1 polymer ?
#
loop_
_entity_poly.entity_id
_entity_poly.type
_entity_poly.pdbx_seq_one_letter_code
_entity_poly.pdbx_strand_id
1 'polypeptide(L)'
;MIALFRESLTHAIMITGFVFVMMLVIEYLNVLTQGTWQQGLRGSRWQQYLLASLLGAIPGCLGAFTVVSLFSHRVVSLGAVVAAMIATSGDESFVMLSMIPGTALLIFFVLFIIGIAAGVLTDFLFGKKAAKWAGACHELDLHEEEICHCFPRGHIAEQWRHCSLARGAMSLGLCLFIFGLLSGQLGPRDWNWIKGSLFLTSGMGLFIVSTVPDHFLEEHLWEHLAKVHVQRVFLWTFGALFLMHVLVDYFHFTGWMRENQLLLLAIACLIGLVPESGPHLVFLTLFTQGAVPLSILMASSIVQDGHGMLPLLADSRMNFLRIKAINFSVGLLIGIVGYIIGW
;
A
#
# COMPACT_ATOMS: atom_id res chain seq x y z
N MET A 1 22.35 10.12 19.52
CA MET A 1 21.49 9.01 20.01
C MET A 1 20.12 9.52 20.48
N ILE A 2 20.00 10.24 21.61
CA ILE A 2 18.69 10.67 22.14
C ILE A 2 17.93 11.63 21.21
N ALA A 3 18.62 12.62 20.63
CA ALA A 3 18.00 13.55 19.67
C ALA A 3 17.52 12.83 18.40
N LEU A 4 18.36 11.99 17.81
CA LEU A 4 18.04 11.15 16.63
C LEU A 4 16.82 10.24 16.89
N PHE A 5 16.77 9.61 18.06
CA PHE A 5 15.66 8.76 18.45
C PHE A 5 14.36 9.56 18.56
N ARG A 6 14.39 10.73 19.22
CA ARG A 6 13.22 11.60 19.36
C ARG A 6 12.71 12.08 18.00
N GLU A 7 13.62 12.46 17.11
CA GLU A 7 13.28 12.92 15.77
C GLU A 7 12.67 11.79 14.93
N SER A 8 13.33 10.64 14.87
CA SER A 8 12.82 9.46 14.15
C SER A 8 11.47 9.00 14.69
N LEU A 9 11.28 9.03 16.01
CA LEU A 9 10.03 8.68 16.68
C LEU A 9 8.91 9.65 16.31
N THR A 10 9.16 10.97 16.35
CA THR A 10 8.14 11.99 16.03
C THR A 10 7.70 11.89 14.57
N HIS A 11 8.65 11.68 13.66
CA HIS A 11 8.35 11.46 12.24
C HIS A 11 7.58 10.15 12.01
N ALA A 12 7.99 9.06 12.65
CA ALA A 12 7.30 7.78 12.54
C ALA A 12 5.86 7.85 13.07
N ILE A 13 5.61 8.54 14.19
CA ILE A 13 4.25 8.76 14.73
C ILE A 13 3.41 9.58 13.75
N MET A 14 3.96 10.66 13.19
CA MET A 14 3.26 11.50 12.22
C MET A 14 2.86 10.69 10.97
N ILE A 15 3.82 9.99 10.37
CA ILE A 15 3.60 9.18 9.16
C ILE A 15 2.58 8.07 9.47
N THR A 16 2.76 7.33 10.57
CA THR A 16 1.85 6.24 10.92
C THR A 16 0.44 6.74 11.19
N GLY A 17 0.28 7.85 11.91
CA GLY A 17 -1.04 8.44 12.17
C GLY A 17 -1.75 8.86 10.88
N PHE A 18 -1.03 9.48 9.95
CA PHE A 18 -1.56 9.80 8.63
C PHE A 18 -1.98 8.56 7.84
N VAL A 19 -1.09 7.56 7.76
CA VAL A 19 -1.33 6.30 7.04
C VAL A 19 -2.56 5.60 7.61
N PHE A 20 -2.66 5.51 8.94
CA PHE A 20 -3.81 4.92 9.62
C PHE A 20 -5.13 5.61 9.26
N VAL A 21 -5.17 6.94 9.33
CA VAL A 21 -6.35 7.73 8.95
C VAL A 21 -6.72 7.50 7.48
N MET A 22 -5.73 7.48 6.59
CA MET A 22 -5.96 7.25 5.17
C MET A 22 -6.51 5.86 4.89
N MET A 23 -5.95 4.83 5.53
CA MET A 23 -6.45 3.46 5.44
C MET A 23 -7.90 3.36 5.94
N LEU A 24 -8.24 4.07 7.02
CA LEU A 24 -9.59 4.13 7.55
C LEU A 24 -10.57 4.75 6.55
N VAL A 25 -10.20 5.88 5.94
CA VAL A 25 -11.01 6.54 4.91
C VAL A 25 -11.23 5.63 3.71
N ILE A 26 -10.19 4.93 3.26
CA ILE A 26 -10.30 4.01 2.12
C ILE A 26 -11.15 2.78 2.44
N GLU A 27 -10.99 2.18 3.62
CA GLU A 27 -11.81 1.04 4.06
C GLU A 27 -13.29 1.43 4.12
N TYR A 28 -13.60 2.63 4.64
CA TYR A 28 -14.95 3.17 4.64
C TYR A 28 -15.51 3.39 3.22
N LEU A 29 -14.73 4.00 2.34
CA LEU A 29 -15.14 4.20 0.94
C LEU A 29 -15.35 2.85 0.22
N ASN A 30 -14.51 1.86 0.50
CA ASN A 30 -14.63 0.53 -0.08
C ASN A 30 -15.97 -0.11 0.26
N VAL A 31 -16.33 -0.16 1.54
CA VAL A 31 -17.61 -0.74 1.98
C VAL A 31 -18.80 0.00 1.38
N LEU A 32 -18.73 1.33 1.25
CA LEU A 32 -19.78 2.11 0.57
C LEU A 32 -19.92 1.74 -0.92
N THR A 33 -18.84 1.33 -1.59
CA THR A 33 -18.83 1.05 -3.03
C THR A 33 -19.23 -0.40 -3.41
N GLN A 34 -19.51 -1.25 -2.41
CA GLN A 34 -20.08 -2.61 -2.54
C GLN A 34 -19.62 -3.40 -3.77
N GLY A 35 -18.31 -3.50 -4.01
CA GLY A 35 -17.78 -4.43 -5.01
C GLY A 35 -18.24 -4.21 -6.47
N THR A 36 -18.74 -3.03 -6.83
CA THR A 36 -19.11 -2.69 -8.23
C THR A 36 -17.98 -2.99 -9.24
N TRP A 37 -16.74 -2.97 -8.77
CA TRP A 37 -15.53 -3.34 -9.50
C TRP A 37 -15.53 -4.78 -10.04
N GLN A 38 -16.22 -5.73 -9.38
CA GLN A 38 -16.26 -7.14 -9.79
C GLN A 38 -16.97 -7.35 -11.14
N GLN A 39 -17.97 -6.53 -11.46
CA GLN A 39 -18.72 -6.64 -12.72
C GLN A 39 -17.88 -6.19 -13.92
N GLY A 40 -17.06 -5.14 -13.75
CA GLY A 40 -16.18 -4.65 -14.80
C GLY A 40 -15.03 -5.62 -15.15
N LEU A 41 -14.52 -6.35 -14.15
CA LEU A 41 -13.43 -7.33 -14.32
C LEU A 41 -13.85 -8.62 -15.04
N ARG A 42 -15.16 -8.90 -15.15
CA ARG A 42 -15.70 -10.00 -15.96
C ARG A 42 -15.76 -9.68 -17.47
N GLY A 43 -15.39 -8.45 -17.86
CA GLY A 43 -15.43 -7.98 -19.24
C GLY A 43 -14.28 -8.48 -20.13
N SER A 44 -14.05 -7.77 -21.23
CA SER A 44 -12.97 -8.03 -22.18
C SER A 44 -11.57 -7.98 -21.54
N ARG A 45 -10.57 -8.65 -22.13
CA ARG A 45 -9.19 -8.64 -21.60
C ARG A 45 -8.60 -7.25 -21.40
N TRP A 46 -8.93 -6.30 -22.28
CA TRP A 46 -8.52 -4.90 -22.12
C TRP A 46 -9.13 -4.25 -20.88
N GLN A 47 -10.40 -4.53 -20.58
CA GLN A 47 -11.03 -4.06 -19.34
C GLN A 47 -10.40 -4.71 -18.11
N GLN A 48 -9.98 -5.98 -18.20
CA GLN A 48 -9.26 -6.64 -17.10
C GLN A 48 -7.94 -5.94 -16.79
N TYR A 49 -7.10 -5.66 -17.79
CA TYR A 49 -5.81 -4.99 -17.54
C TYR A 49 -6.00 -3.58 -16.97
N LEU A 50 -6.92 -2.80 -17.56
CA LEU A 50 -7.17 -1.42 -17.14
C LEU A 50 -7.74 -1.35 -15.72
N LEU A 51 -8.77 -2.15 -15.42
CA LEU A 51 -9.37 -2.16 -14.09
C LEU A 51 -8.44 -2.78 -13.04
N ALA A 52 -7.69 -3.83 -13.38
CA ALA A 52 -6.75 -4.43 -12.45
C ALA A 52 -5.58 -3.49 -12.13
N SER A 53 -4.99 -2.81 -13.11
CA SER A 53 -3.99 -1.78 -12.84
C SER A 53 -4.56 -0.59 -12.08
N LEU A 54 -5.81 -0.20 -12.34
CA LEU A 54 -6.46 0.88 -11.60
C LEU A 54 -6.64 0.49 -10.13
N LEU A 55 -7.15 -0.72 -9.87
CA LEU A 55 -7.29 -1.27 -8.53
C LEU A 55 -5.93 -1.42 -7.82
N GLY A 56 -4.89 -1.80 -8.56
CA GLY A 56 -3.52 -1.84 -8.02
C GLY A 56 -3.00 -0.46 -7.63
N ALA A 57 -3.22 0.56 -8.48
CA ALA A 57 -2.78 1.93 -8.24
C ALA A 57 -3.51 2.63 -7.09
N ILE A 58 -4.65 2.10 -6.62
CA ILE A 58 -5.33 2.61 -5.43
C ILE A 58 -4.43 2.34 -4.21
N PRO A 59 -4.16 3.35 -3.36
CA PRO A 59 -3.37 3.17 -2.16
C PRO A 59 -3.88 2.06 -1.24
N GLY A 60 -2.96 1.23 -0.72
CA GLY A 60 -3.26 0.09 0.15
C GLY A 60 -3.19 -1.26 -0.55
N CYS A 61 -3.55 -2.33 0.17
CA CYS A 61 -3.47 -3.72 -0.33
C CYS A 61 -4.80 -4.28 -0.84
N LEU A 62 -5.93 -3.58 -0.61
CA LEU A 62 -7.27 -4.07 -0.93
C LEU A 62 -7.45 -4.42 -2.41
N GLY A 63 -7.13 -3.50 -3.33
CA GLY A 63 -7.29 -3.75 -4.76
C GLY A 63 -6.46 -4.93 -5.26
N ALA A 64 -5.27 -5.12 -4.69
CA ALA A 64 -4.43 -6.28 -4.96
C ALA A 64 -5.09 -7.59 -4.48
N PHE A 65 -5.68 -7.61 -3.28
CA PHE A 65 -6.43 -8.76 -2.77
C PHE A 65 -7.65 -9.10 -3.62
N THR A 66 -8.42 -8.10 -4.05
CA THR A 66 -9.59 -8.32 -4.92
C THR A 66 -9.18 -8.99 -6.22
N VAL A 67 -8.11 -8.51 -6.87
CA VAL A 67 -7.62 -9.08 -8.13
C VAL A 67 -7.08 -10.50 -7.93
N VAL A 68 -6.35 -10.76 -6.85
CA VAL A 68 -5.85 -12.10 -6.52
C VAL A 68 -6.99 -13.08 -6.21
N SER A 69 -8.00 -12.66 -5.43
CA SER A 69 -9.19 -13.48 -5.16
C SER A 69 -9.92 -13.84 -6.45
N LEU A 70 -10.18 -12.86 -7.31
CA LEU A 70 -10.81 -13.10 -8.62
C LEU A 70 -9.95 -14.00 -9.52
N PHE A 71 -8.63 -13.98 -9.38
CA PHE A 71 -7.73 -14.86 -10.14
C PHE A 71 -7.78 -16.30 -9.65
N SER A 72 -7.75 -16.53 -8.33
CA SER A 72 -7.94 -17.87 -7.75
C SER A 72 -9.29 -18.48 -8.16
N HIS A 73 -10.31 -17.63 -8.33
CA HIS A 73 -11.62 -18.02 -8.86
C HIS A 73 -11.74 -17.98 -10.39
N ARG A 74 -10.62 -17.80 -11.11
CA ARG A 74 -10.53 -17.83 -12.58
C ARG A 74 -11.40 -16.80 -13.32
N VAL A 75 -11.77 -15.73 -12.66
CA VAL A 75 -12.52 -14.62 -13.26
C VAL A 75 -11.59 -13.72 -14.08
N VAL A 76 -10.35 -13.52 -13.61
CA VAL A 76 -9.35 -12.67 -14.27
C VAL A 76 -8.14 -13.46 -14.76
N SER A 77 -7.46 -12.91 -15.76
CA SER A 77 -6.26 -13.50 -16.37
C SER A 77 -4.98 -13.33 -15.54
N LEU A 78 -3.96 -14.13 -15.84
CA LEU A 78 -2.62 -13.97 -15.24
C LEU A 78 -2.06 -12.57 -15.53
N GLY A 79 -2.24 -12.06 -16.76
CA GLY A 79 -1.84 -10.72 -17.14
C GLY A 79 -2.54 -9.64 -16.32
N ALA A 80 -3.82 -9.80 -15.98
CA ALA A 80 -4.52 -8.86 -15.10
C ALA A 80 -3.92 -8.84 -13.68
N VAL A 81 -3.54 -9.99 -13.12
CA VAL A 81 -2.86 -10.03 -11.82
C VAL A 81 -1.51 -9.33 -11.88
N VAL A 82 -0.69 -9.63 -12.88
CA VAL A 82 0.60 -8.94 -13.08
C VAL A 82 0.39 -7.43 -13.22
N ALA A 83 -0.64 -7.01 -13.95
CA ALA A 83 -0.97 -5.60 -14.14
C ALA A 83 -1.31 -4.89 -12.82
N ALA A 84 -2.04 -5.56 -11.91
CA ALA A 84 -2.32 -5.05 -10.58
C ALA A 84 -1.09 -5.06 -9.67
N MET A 85 -0.30 -6.14 -9.69
CA MET A 85 0.87 -6.31 -8.81
C MET A 85 2.02 -5.36 -9.16
N ILE A 86 2.16 -4.96 -10.43
CA ILE A 86 3.13 -3.94 -10.83
C ILE A 86 2.61 -2.54 -10.53
N ALA A 87 1.30 -2.32 -10.64
CA ALA A 87 0.70 -1.02 -10.38
C ALA A 87 0.62 -0.67 -8.88
N THR A 88 0.69 -1.66 -7.99
CA THR A 88 0.45 -1.46 -6.55
C THR A 88 1.67 -0.98 -5.78
N SER A 89 1.45 0.07 -4.99
CA SER A 89 2.27 0.58 -3.87
C SER A 89 2.21 -0.24 -2.57
N GLY A 90 1.20 -1.10 -2.43
CA GLY A 90 0.76 -1.62 -1.13
C GLY A 90 0.51 -0.50 -0.10
N ASP A 91 0.78 -0.79 1.17
CA ASP A 91 0.62 0.18 2.27
C ASP A 91 1.72 1.28 2.25
N GLU A 92 2.82 1.06 1.52
CA GLU A 92 3.87 2.05 1.31
C GLU A 92 3.36 3.27 0.53
N SER A 93 2.36 3.10 -0.34
CA SER A 93 1.73 4.21 -1.08
C SER A 93 1.31 5.37 -0.18
N PHE A 94 0.81 5.08 1.03
CA PHE A 94 0.44 6.09 2.01
C PHE A 94 1.65 6.85 2.55
N VAL A 95 2.76 6.16 2.79
CA VAL A 95 4.01 6.77 3.23
C VAL A 95 4.59 7.62 2.10
N MET A 96 4.58 7.14 0.85
CA MET A 96 4.99 7.92 -0.33
C MET A 96 4.17 9.20 -0.49
N LEU A 97 2.84 9.12 -0.34
CA LEU A 97 1.96 10.29 -0.39
C LEU A 97 2.26 11.29 0.73
N SER A 98 2.74 10.82 1.89
CA SER A 98 3.11 11.69 3.00
C SER A 98 4.48 12.37 2.81
N MET A 99 5.48 11.65 2.30
CA MET A 99 6.86 12.14 2.21
C MET A 99 7.16 12.84 0.89
N ILE A 100 6.59 12.36 -0.23
CA ILE A 100 6.88 12.82 -1.58
C ILE A 100 5.59 12.88 -2.46
N PRO A 101 4.54 13.62 -2.07
CA PRO A 101 3.22 13.55 -2.71
C PRO A 101 3.23 13.75 -4.23
N GLY A 102 3.99 14.74 -4.73
CA GLY A 102 4.09 15.00 -6.17
C GLY A 102 4.77 13.85 -6.93
N THR A 103 5.89 13.36 -6.42
CA THR A 103 6.62 12.22 -7.00
C THR A 103 5.83 10.93 -6.86
N ALA A 104 5.10 10.72 -5.76
CA ALA A 104 4.27 9.55 -5.53
C ALA A 104 3.17 9.43 -6.59
N LEU A 105 2.47 10.53 -6.91
CA LEU A 105 1.46 10.53 -7.97
C LEU A 105 2.06 10.22 -9.35
N LEU A 106 3.28 10.73 -9.63
CA LEU A 106 4.01 10.38 -10.84
C LEU A 106 4.38 8.89 -10.87
N ILE A 107 4.89 8.34 -9.77
CA ILE A 107 5.22 6.92 -9.63
C ILE A 107 3.96 6.08 -9.89
N PHE A 108 2.84 6.36 -9.21
CA PHE A 108 1.60 5.61 -9.40
C PHE A 108 1.10 5.66 -10.84
N PHE A 109 1.18 6.81 -11.49
CA PHE A 109 0.79 6.93 -12.90
C PHE A 109 1.71 6.12 -13.81
N VAL A 110 3.03 6.17 -13.60
CA VAL A 110 3.99 5.39 -14.39
C VAL A 110 3.81 3.89 -14.15
N LEU A 111 3.65 3.46 -12.89
CA LEU A 111 3.39 2.06 -12.52
C LEU A 111 2.09 1.55 -13.12
N PHE A 112 1.03 2.39 -13.17
CA PHE A 112 -0.22 2.05 -13.83
C PHE A 112 -0.01 1.73 -15.32
N ILE A 113 0.74 2.57 -16.04
CA ILE A 113 1.04 2.36 -17.47
C ILE A 113 1.94 1.13 -17.69
N ILE A 114 2.99 0.98 -16.89
CA ILE A 114 3.89 -0.19 -16.95
C ILE A 114 3.12 -1.46 -16.63
N GLY A 115 2.23 -1.42 -15.64
CA GLY A 115 1.36 -2.53 -15.24
C GLY A 115 0.48 -3.00 -16.39
N ILE A 116 -0.21 -2.08 -17.08
CA ILE A 116 -1.02 -2.43 -18.25
C ILE A 116 -0.15 -3.09 -19.33
N ALA A 117 0.98 -2.48 -19.67
CA ALA A 117 1.89 -3.00 -20.70
C ALA A 117 2.43 -4.40 -20.33
N ALA A 118 2.87 -4.59 -19.10
CA ALA A 118 3.37 -5.86 -18.58
C ALA A 118 2.26 -6.93 -18.52
N GLY A 119 1.04 -6.55 -18.16
CA GLY A 119 -0.12 -7.44 -18.15
C GLY A 119 -0.49 -7.94 -19.54
N VAL A 120 -0.58 -7.03 -20.52
CA VAL A 120 -0.80 -7.37 -21.94
C VAL A 120 0.30 -8.30 -22.44
N LEU A 121 1.55 -7.98 -22.15
CA LEU A 121 2.71 -8.79 -22.57
C LEU A 121 2.69 -10.18 -21.91
N THR A 122 2.34 -10.26 -20.64
CA THR A 122 2.24 -11.52 -19.90
C THR A 122 1.20 -12.44 -20.52
N ASP A 123 0.01 -11.91 -20.80
CA ASP A 123 -1.06 -12.69 -21.42
C ASP A 123 -0.76 -13.07 -22.87
N PHE A 124 -0.05 -12.21 -23.60
CA PHE A 124 0.44 -12.55 -24.94
C PHE A 124 1.44 -13.71 -24.91
N LEU A 125 2.39 -13.72 -23.97
CA LEU A 125 3.44 -14.73 -23.87
C LEU A 125 2.96 -16.04 -23.22
N PHE A 126 2.11 -15.96 -22.19
CA PHE A 126 1.73 -17.09 -21.34
C PHE A 126 0.24 -17.47 -21.44
N GLY A 127 -0.59 -16.70 -22.14
CA GLY A 127 -2.05 -16.89 -22.18
C GLY A 127 -2.51 -18.24 -22.75
N LYS A 128 -1.73 -18.87 -23.63
CA LYS A 128 -2.01 -20.23 -24.15
C LYS A 128 -1.66 -21.35 -23.16
N LYS A 129 -0.71 -21.11 -22.24
CA LYS A 129 -0.29 -22.09 -21.23
C LYS A 129 -1.16 -22.02 -19.96
N ALA A 130 -1.64 -20.84 -19.59
CA ALA A 130 -2.52 -20.64 -18.43
C ALA A 130 -3.89 -21.34 -18.57
N ALA A 131 -4.44 -21.43 -19.79
CA ALA A 131 -5.68 -22.18 -20.06
C ALA A 131 -5.54 -23.69 -19.79
N LYS A 132 -4.32 -24.25 -19.84
CA LYS A 132 -4.05 -25.68 -19.61
C LYS A 132 -3.96 -26.03 -18.12
N TRP A 133 -3.90 -25.03 -17.25
CA TRP A 133 -3.72 -25.19 -15.80
C TRP A 133 -5.06 -25.33 -15.05
N ALA A 134 -6.15 -25.32 -15.82
CA ALA A 134 -7.54 -25.32 -15.40
C ALA A 134 -8.06 -26.64 -14.77
N GLY A 135 -7.20 -27.61 -14.45
CA GLY A 135 -7.62 -28.98 -14.14
C GLY A 135 -8.07 -29.29 -12.71
N ALA A 136 -7.85 -28.43 -11.71
CA ALA A 136 -8.16 -28.82 -10.33
C ALA A 136 -8.66 -27.66 -9.46
N CYS A 137 -9.87 -27.84 -8.89
CA CYS A 137 -10.52 -27.21 -7.71
C CYS A 137 -10.60 -25.66 -7.67
N HIS A 138 -11.55 -24.98 -7.04
CA HIS A 138 -12.75 -25.29 -6.26
C HIS A 138 -13.88 -24.36 -6.74
N GLU A 139 -15.12 -24.79 -6.58
CA GLU A 139 -16.31 -23.98 -6.84
C GLU A 139 -16.40 -22.84 -5.80
N LEU A 140 -16.81 -21.66 -6.25
CA LEU A 140 -17.01 -20.48 -5.39
C LEU A 140 -18.18 -20.74 -4.44
N ASP A 141 -17.91 -21.20 -3.23
CA ASP A 141 -18.77 -20.86 -2.09
C ASP A 141 -18.47 -19.40 -1.73
N LEU A 142 -19.14 -18.48 -2.43
CA LEU A 142 -19.25 -17.11 -1.98
C LEU A 142 -19.98 -17.16 -0.64
N HIS A 143 -19.22 -17.10 0.46
CA HIS A 143 -19.80 -16.63 1.70
C HIS A 143 -20.43 -15.27 1.38
N GLU A 144 -21.74 -15.18 1.53
CA GLU A 144 -22.45 -13.90 1.57
C GLU A 144 -21.79 -13.10 2.68
N GLU A 145 -20.86 -12.20 2.32
CA GLU A 145 -20.45 -11.14 3.22
C GLU A 145 -21.73 -10.44 3.65
N GLU A 146 -22.02 -10.51 4.94
CA GLU A 146 -23.21 -9.93 5.54
C GLU A 146 -23.38 -8.51 5.00
N ILE A 147 -24.51 -8.26 4.34
CA ILE A 147 -24.85 -6.97 3.76
C ILE A 147 -24.92 -5.97 4.92
N CYS A 148 -23.80 -5.32 5.19
CA CYS A 148 -23.73 -4.36 6.29
C CYS A 148 -24.56 -3.15 5.86
N HIS A 149 -25.67 -2.92 6.56
CA HIS A 149 -26.42 -1.68 6.42
C HIS A 149 -25.59 -0.53 7.00
N CYS A 150 -24.71 0.02 6.17
CA CYS A 150 -23.97 1.22 6.51
C CYS A 150 -24.99 2.34 6.78
N PHE A 151 -24.94 2.88 7.99
CA PHE A 151 -25.66 4.07 8.41
C PHE A 151 -27.13 3.87 8.86
N PRO A 152 -27.38 3.22 10.00
CA PRO A 152 -28.65 3.36 10.68
C PRO A 152 -28.74 4.77 11.30
N ARG A 153 -29.28 5.73 10.53
CA ARG A 153 -29.38 7.18 10.87
C ARG A 153 -30.06 7.49 12.22
N GLY A 154 -30.63 6.50 12.92
CA GLY A 154 -31.29 6.64 14.22
C GLY A 154 -30.49 6.22 15.46
N HIS A 155 -29.34 5.55 15.33
CA HIS A 155 -28.66 4.91 16.50
C HIS A 155 -27.35 5.58 16.94
N ILE A 156 -26.95 6.73 16.36
CA ILE A 156 -25.66 7.39 16.70
C ILE A 156 -25.62 7.80 18.18
N ALA A 157 -26.69 8.38 18.73
CA ALA A 157 -26.73 8.79 20.13
C ALA A 157 -26.71 7.58 21.11
N GLU A 158 -27.24 6.43 20.67
CA GLU A 158 -27.28 5.20 21.46
C GLU A 158 -25.93 4.46 21.43
N GLN A 159 -25.24 4.52 20.29
CA GLN A 159 -23.87 4.04 20.07
C GLN A 159 -22.83 4.73 20.96
N TRP A 160 -22.98 6.03 21.20
CA TRP A 160 -22.12 6.77 22.13
C TRP A 160 -22.50 6.53 23.60
N ARG A 161 -23.75 6.15 23.87
CA ARG A 161 -24.20 5.72 25.21
C ARG A 161 -23.65 4.35 25.59
N HIS A 162 -23.59 3.43 24.63
CA HIS A 162 -22.95 2.11 24.78
C HIS A 162 -21.63 2.10 24.01
N CYS A 163 -20.72 3.01 24.36
CA CYS A 163 -19.47 3.19 23.65
C CYS A 163 -18.60 1.93 23.75
N SER A 164 -18.35 1.28 22.61
CA SER A 164 -17.37 0.20 22.49
C SER A 164 -15.97 0.72 22.84
N LEU A 165 -15.13 -0.15 23.42
CA LEU A 165 -13.75 0.19 23.75
C LEU A 165 -12.97 0.61 22.51
N ALA A 166 -13.23 -0.03 21.37
CA ALA A 166 -12.63 0.31 20.09
C ALA A 166 -13.01 1.73 19.65
N ARG A 167 -14.30 2.12 19.71
CA ARG A 167 -14.75 3.47 19.33
C ARG A 167 -14.13 4.53 20.23
N GLY A 168 -14.14 4.31 21.54
CA GLY A 168 -13.52 5.21 22.51
C GLY A 168 -12.02 5.39 22.28
N ALA A 169 -11.29 4.28 22.12
CA ALA A 169 -9.83 4.29 21.92
C ALA A 169 -9.44 4.97 20.61
N MET A 170 -10.09 4.64 19.50
CA MET A 170 -9.81 5.24 18.18
C MET A 170 -10.17 6.73 18.14
N SER A 171 -11.32 7.11 18.69
CA SER A 171 -11.73 8.52 18.75
C SER A 171 -10.78 9.34 19.60
N LEU A 172 -10.37 8.81 20.77
CA LEU A 172 -9.38 9.46 21.63
C LEU A 172 -8.03 9.59 20.92
N GLY A 173 -7.56 8.53 20.25
CA GLY A 173 -6.32 8.53 19.49
C GLY A 173 -6.31 9.59 18.39
N LEU A 174 -7.41 9.69 17.62
CA LEU A 174 -7.57 10.71 16.57
C LEU A 174 -7.66 12.12 17.15
N CYS A 175 -8.37 12.32 18.25
CA CYS A 175 -8.40 13.60 18.96
C CYS A 175 -7.02 14.03 19.47
N LEU A 176 -6.25 13.10 20.04
CA LEU A 176 -4.87 13.35 20.48
C LEU A 176 -3.94 13.66 19.31
N PHE A 177 -4.11 12.97 18.17
CA PHE A 177 -3.35 13.24 16.95
C PHE A 177 -3.65 14.64 16.41
N ILE A 178 -4.93 15.01 16.30
CA ILE A 178 -5.37 16.34 15.89
C ILE A 178 -4.85 17.41 16.86
N PHE A 179 -4.93 17.18 18.17
CA PHE A 179 -4.39 18.07 19.18
C PHE A 179 -2.87 18.23 19.06
N GLY A 180 -2.14 17.15 18.79
CA GLY A 180 -0.70 17.17 18.53
C GLY A 180 -0.32 18.00 17.30
N LEU A 181 -1.13 17.92 16.22
CA LEU A 181 -0.97 18.77 15.03
C LEU A 181 -1.23 20.25 15.35
N LEU A 182 -2.32 20.56 16.05
CA LEU A 182 -2.69 21.93 16.43
C LEU A 182 -1.69 22.58 17.39
N SER A 183 -1.20 21.83 18.37
CA SER A 183 -0.19 22.29 19.34
C SER A 183 1.22 22.41 18.75
N GLY A 184 1.44 21.95 17.51
CA GLY A 184 2.74 21.99 16.84
C GLY A 184 3.77 20.99 17.42
N GLN A 185 3.31 20.00 18.19
CA GLN A 185 4.15 18.90 18.67
C GLN A 185 4.34 17.82 17.59
N LEU A 186 3.34 17.63 16.73
CA LEU A 186 3.36 16.72 15.59
C LEU A 186 3.31 17.51 14.28
N GLY A 187 4.17 17.14 13.34
CA GLY A 187 4.22 17.72 12.00
C GLY A 187 4.84 19.11 11.91
N PRO A 188 4.75 19.74 10.72
CA PRO A 188 5.32 21.06 10.48
C PRO A 188 4.78 22.12 11.46
N ARG A 189 5.66 22.98 11.95
CA ARG A 189 5.26 24.08 12.85
C ARG A 189 4.33 25.06 12.13
N ASP A 190 4.68 25.40 10.89
CA ASP A 190 3.91 26.30 10.04
C ASP A 190 2.70 25.60 9.42
N TRP A 191 1.66 26.39 9.14
CA TRP A 191 0.47 25.92 8.45
C TRP A 191 0.74 25.78 6.95
N ASN A 192 1.36 24.66 6.58
CA ASN A 192 1.63 24.29 5.19
C ASN A 192 0.59 23.26 4.68
N TRP A 193 0.66 22.94 3.39
CA TRP A 193 -0.24 21.98 2.75
C TRP A 193 -0.24 20.61 3.44
N ILE A 194 0.91 20.16 3.95
CA ILE A 194 1.05 18.89 4.68
C ILE A 194 0.22 18.93 5.97
N LYS A 195 0.36 19.99 6.77
CA LYS A 195 -0.43 20.17 8.00
C LYS A 195 -1.93 20.30 7.70
N GLY A 196 -2.28 21.00 6.62
CA GLY A 196 -3.66 21.14 6.15
C GLY A 196 -4.28 19.80 5.74
N SER A 197 -3.57 19.00 4.94
CA SER A 197 -4.05 17.68 4.52
C SER A 197 -4.18 16.73 5.71
N LEU A 198 -3.18 16.70 6.60
CA LEU A 198 -3.21 15.88 7.84
C LEU A 198 -4.41 16.22 8.72
N PHE A 199 -4.68 17.52 8.93
CA PHE A 199 -5.81 17.96 9.74
C PHE A 199 -7.15 17.56 9.10
N LEU A 200 -7.29 17.78 7.78
CA LEU A 200 -8.51 17.46 7.04
C LEU A 200 -8.80 15.95 7.05
N THR A 201 -7.82 15.12 6.69
CA THR A 201 -8.03 13.66 6.70
C THR A 201 -8.27 13.15 8.10
N SER A 202 -7.56 13.65 9.12
CA SER A 202 -7.80 13.23 10.52
C SER A 202 -9.20 13.61 11.00
N GLY A 203 -9.70 14.78 10.60
CA GLY A 203 -11.08 15.19 10.86
C GLY A 203 -12.10 14.28 10.18
N MET A 204 -11.84 13.87 8.92
CA MET A 204 -12.66 12.88 8.22
C MET A 204 -12.63 11.52 8.93
N GLY A 205 -11.45 11.06 9.34
CA GLY A 205 -11.31 9.81 10.10
C GLY A 205 -12.10 9.84 11.41
N LEU A 206 -12.04 10.96 12.15
CA LEU A 206 -12.80 11.14 13.39
C LEU A 206 -14.30 11.09 13.12
N PHE A 207 -14.77 11.73 12.04
CA PHE A 207 -16.16 11.66 11.62
C PHE A 207 -16.60 10.23 11.30
N ILE A 208 -15.78 9.47 10.56
CA ILE A 208 -16.08 8.07 10.21
C ILE A 208 -16.19 7.22 11.48
N VAL A 209 -15.17 7.22 12.35
CA VAL A 209 -15.17 6.44 13.61
C VAL A 209 -16.38 6.78 14.50
N SER A 210 -16.80 8.04 14.48
CA SER A 210 -17.93 8.52 15.28
C SER A 210 -19.30 8.10 14.74
N THR A 211 -19.40 7.72 13.47
CA THR A 211 -20.69 7.50 12.76
C THR A 211 -20.91 6.07 12.28
N VAL A 212 -19.85 5.28 12.10
CA VAL A 212 -19.96 3.89 11.62
C VAL A 212 -20.48 2.92 12.70
N PRO A 213 -21.21 1.85 12.30
CA PRO A 213 -21.70 0.82 13.21
C PRO A 213 -20.58 0.12 13.99
N ASP A 214 -20.89 -0.40 15.18
CA ASP A 214 -19.90 -1.06 16.05
C ASP A 214 -19.28 -2.30 15.43
N HIS A 215 -20.04 -3.13 14.71
CA HIS A 215 -19.48 -4.30 14.00
C HIS A 215 -18.40 -3.92 12.98
N PHE A 216 -18.66 -2.91 12.14
CA PHE A 216 -17.65 -2.41 11.19
C PHE A 216 -16.43 -1.81 11.91
N LEU A 217 -16.66 -1.12 13.02
CA LEU A 217 -15.59 -0.50 13.80
C LEU A 217 -14.71 -1.55 14.49
N GLU A 218 -15.30 -2.58 15.09
CA GLU A 218 -14.59 -3.61 15.83
C GLU A 218 -13.88 -4.58 14.88
N GLU A 219 -14.58 -5.18 13.91
CA GLU A 219 -13.96 -6.18 13.04
C GLU A 219 -13.01 -5.54 12.02
N HIS A 220 -13.51 -4.60 11.20
CA HIS A 220 -12.72 -4.04 10.10
C HIS A 220 -11.70 -2.99 10.56
N LEU A 221 -12.11 -2.01 11.37
CA LEU A 221 -11.21 -0.90 11.73
C LEU A 221 -10.29 -1.23 12.91
N TRP A 222 -10.75 -1.98 13.91
CA TRP A 222 -9.95 -2.25 15.10
C TRP A 222 -9.12 -3.52 14.95
N GLU A 223 -9.74 -4.66 14.67
CA GLU A 223 -9.03 -5.94 14.59
C GLU A 223 -8.13 -6.03 13.35
N HIS A 224 -8.61 -5.64 12.19
CA HIS A 224 -7.79 -5.64 10.98
C HIS A 224 -6.89 -4.40 10.91
N LEU A 225 -7.43 -3.19 10.93
CA LEU A 225 -6.61 -2.00 10.67
C LEU A 225 -5.70 -1.59 11.84
N ALA A 226 -6.28 -1.34 13.02
CA ALA A 226 -5.54 -0.79 14.15
C ALA A 226 -4.55 -1.80 14.76
N LYS A 227 -4.97 -3.05 15.01
CA LYS A 227 -4.09 -4.06 15.64
C LYS A 227 -3.00 -4.58 14.71
N VAL A 228 -3.31 -4.81 13.43
CA VAL A 228 -2.36 -5.46 12.50
C VAL A 228 -1.53 -4.44 11.74
N HIS A 229 -2.17 -3.49 11.03
CA HIS A 229 -1.45 -2.61 10.12
C HIS A 229 -0.69 -1.49 10.85
N VAL A 230 -1.29 -0.83 11.85
CA VAL A 230 -0.65 0.32 12.53
C VAL A 230 0.67 -0.08 13.18
N GLN A 231 0.72 -1.19 13.92
CA GLN A 231 1.95 -1.65 14.57
C GLN A 231 3.03 -1.99 13.54
N ARG A 232 2.67 -2.67 12.44
CA ARG A 232 3.62 -3.04 11.39
C ARG A 232 4.15 -1.81 10.65
N VAL A 233 3.27 -0.90 10.24
CA VAL A 233 3.63 0.36 9.58
C VAL A 233 4.52 1.19 10.51
N PHE A 234 4.17 1.29 11.79
CA PHE A 234 4.99 2.01 12.77
C PHE A 234 6.39 1.41 12.90
N LEU A 235 6.48 0.09 13.14
CA LEU A 235 7.77 -0.57 13.35
C LEU A 235 8.67 -0.48 12.12
N TRP A 236 8.13 -0.65 10.91
CA TRP A 236 8.90 -0.50 9.68
C TRP A 236 9.27 0.95 9.39
N THR A 237 8.36 1.90 9.56
CA THR A 237 8.66 3.33 9.34
C THR A 237 9.72 3.80 10.33
N PHE A 238 9.54 3.52 11.62
CA PHE A 238 10.50 3.86 12.66
C PHE A 238 11.82 3.13 12.43
N GLY A 239 11.79 1.83 12.15
CA GLY A 239 12.96 1.01 11.89
C GLY A 239 13.75 1.49 10.67
N ALA A 240 13.08 1.80 9.56
CA ALA A 240 13.70 2.33 8.35
C ALA A 240 14.30 3.72 8.61
N LEU A 241 13.56 4.64 9.20
CA LEU A 241 14.07 6.00 9.50
C LEU A 241 15.25 5.96 10.49
N PHE A 242 15.17 5.12 11.51
CA PHE A 242 16.23 4.97 12.51
C PHE A 242 17.48 4.32 11.91
N LEU A 243 17.29 3.21 11.18
CA LEU A 243 18.37 2.53 10.45
C LEU A 243 19.05 3.50 9.48
N MET A 244 18.28 4.30 8.77
CA MET A 244 18.79 5.25 7.80
C MET A 244 19.60 6.38 8.43
N HIS A 245 19.13 6.96 9.54
CA HIS A 245 19.95 7.92 10.29
C HIS A 245 21.26 7.29 10.76
N VAL A 246 21.24 6.06 11.25
CA VAL A 246 22.47 5.35 11.65
C VAL A 246 23.37 5.09 10.44
N LEU A 247 22.83 4.61 9.32
CA LEU A 247 23.62 4.24 8.15
C LEU A 247 24.27 5.45 7.47
N VAL A 248 23.55 6.56 7.37
CA VAL A 248 24.01 7.78 6.71
C VAL A 248 24.92 8.60 7.62
N ASP A 249 24.53 8.83 8.87
CA ASP A 249 25.27 9.74 9.76
C ASP A 249 26.50 9.09 10.41
N TYR A 250 26.44 7.79 10.69
CA TYR A 250 27.56 7.10 11.37
C TYR A 250 28.58 6.52 10.41
N PHE A 251 28.15 5.99 9.26
CA PHE A 251 29.02 5.25 8.36
C PHE A 251 29.40 6.01 7.08
N HIS A 252 28.88 7.21 6.84
CA HIS A 252 29.17 8.02 5.63
C HIS A 252 28.97 7.24 4.31
N PHE A 253 27.99 6.34 4.24
CA PHE A 253 27.77 5.45 3.07
C PHE A 253 27.32 6.18 1.80
N THR A 254 27.10 7.50 1.83
CA THR A 254 26.59 8.28 0.69
C THR A 254 27.50 8.20 -0.54
N GLY A 255 28.82 8.18 -0.35
CA GLY A 255 29.79 8.03 -1.44
C GLY A 255 29.72 6.65 -2.09
N TRP A 256 29.80 5.60 -1.28
CA TRP A 256 29.74 4.22 -1.76
C TRP A 256 28.42 3.89 -2.49
N MET A 257 27.29 4.40 -1.97
CA MET A 257 25.98 4.20 -2.60
C MET A 257 25.88 4.86 -3.98
N ARG A 258 26.49 6.04 -4.16
CA ARG A 258 26.54 6.71 -5.47
C ARG A 258 27.42 5.99 -6.47
N GLU A 259 28.51 5.36 -6.02
CA GLU A 259 29.41 4.59 -6.89
C GLU A 259 28.83 3.23 -7.28
N ASN A 260 28.00 2.62 -6.43
CA ASN A 260 27.50 1.25 -6.58
C ASN A 260 25.99 1.18 -6.86
N GLN A 261 25.46 2.13 -7.64
CA GLN A 261 24.03 2.20 -7.95
C GLN A 261 23.45 0.93 -8.61
N LEU A 262 24.22 0.24 -9.45
CA LEU A 262 23.80 -1.04 -10.04
C LEU A 262 23.64 -2.16 -9.00
N LEU A 263 24.54 -2.21 -8.02
CA LEU A 263 24.43 -3.17 -6.92
C LEU A 263 23.23 -2.84 -6.03
N LEU A 264 23.01 -1.56 -5.72
CA LEU A 264 21.83 -1.11 -4.98
C LEU A 264 20.54 -1.42 -5.73
N LEU A 265 20.51 -1.25 -7.05
CA LEU A 265 19.37 -1.64 -7.88
C LEU A 265 19.08 -3.13 -7.75
N ALA A 266 20.11 -3.98 -7.82
CA ALA A 266 19.95 -5.42 -7.64
C ALA A 266 19.43 -5.77 -6.24
N ILE A 267 19.97 -5.14 -5.19
CA ILE A 267 19.51 -5.30 -3.81
C ILE A 267 18.04 -4.85 -3.67
N ALA A 268 17.67 -3.73 -4.27
CA ALA A 268 16.31 -3.21 -4.27
C ALA A 268 15.31 -4.18 -4.92
N CYS A 269 15.68 -4.77 -6.05
CA CYS A 269 14.86 -5.79 -6.70
C CYS A 269 14.79 -7.08 -5.87
N LEU A 270 15.89 -7.51 -5.24
CA LEU A 270 15.91 -8.71 -4.41
C LEU A 270 15.06 -8.55 -3.14
N ILE A 271 15.17 -7.42 -2.46
CA ILE A 271 14.29 -7.07 -1.34
C ILE A 271 12.84 -6.98 -1.82
N GLY A 272 12.60 -6.52 -3.06
CA GLY A 272 11.32 -6.54 -3.79
C GLY A 272 10.57 -7.86 -3.76
N LEU A 273 11.30 -8.97 -3.69
CA LEU A 273 10.71 -10.30 -3.71
C LEU A 273 10.00 -10.66 -2.40
N VAL A 274 10.27 -9.95 -1.31
CA VAL A 274 9.58 -10.15 -0.04
C VAL A 274 8.14 -9.61 -0.17
N PRO A 275 7.10 -10.44 0.05
CA PRO A 275 5.70 -10.00 -0.06
C PRO A 275 5.27 -9.21 1.19
N GLU A 276 5.92 -8.06 1.41
CA GLU A 276 5.67 -7.14 2.53
C GLU A 276 6.06 -5.72 2.12
N SER A 277 5.23 -4.71 2.42
CA SER A 277 5.54 -3.31 2.06
C SER A 277 6.66 -2.67 2.92
N GLY A 278 6.95 -3.22 4.08
CA GLY A 278 7.88 -2.66 5.07
C GLY A 278 9.34 -2.50 4.60
N PRO A 279 9.98 -3.56 4.08
CA PRO A 279 11.35 -3.50 3.56
C PRO A 279 11.57 -2.43 2.48
N HIS A 280 10.52 -2.05 1.73
CA HIS A 280 10.59 -1.05 0.66
C HIS A 280 10.73 0.38 1.17
N LEU A 281 10.22 0.67 2.38
CA LEU A 281 10.35 1.99 3.00
C LEU A 281 11.80 2.44 3.18
N VAL A 282 12.76 1.50 3.19
CA VAL A 282 14.19 1.80 3.19
C VAL A 282 14.60 2.55 1.92
N PHE A 283 14.11 2.12 0.75
CA PHE A 283 14.42 2.77 -0.54
C PHE A 283 13.72 4.11 -0.71
N LEU A 284 12.48 4.23 -0.23
CA LEU A 284 11.78 5.51 -0.13
C LEU A 284 12.59 6.49 0.73
N THR A 285 13.02 6.06 1.91
CA THR A 285 13.81 6.90 2.81
C THR A 285 15.15 7.32 2.17
N LEU A 286 15.88 6.36 1.59
CA LEU A 286 17.11 6.63 0.83
C LEU A 286 16.89 7.64 -0.30
N PHE A 287 15.76 7.56 -0.99
CA PHE A 287 15.41 8.47 -2.07
C PHE A 287 15.13 9.89 -1.54
N THR A 288 14.34 10.00 -0.48
CA THR A 288 14.05 11.32 0.15
C THR A 288 15.28 12.01 0.71
N GLN A 289 16.32 11.25 1.08
CA GLN A 289 17.61 11.77 1.53
C GLN A 289 18.59 12.04 0.37
N GLY A 290 18.21 11.78 -0.88
CA GLY A 290 19.05 11.99 -2.06
C GLY A 290 20.22 10.99 -2.19
N ALA A 291 20.10 9.82 -1.55
CA ALA A 291 21.11 8.77 -1.57
C ALA A 291 20.93 7.80 -2.76
N VAL A 292 19.68 7.53 -3.17
CA VAL A 292 19.37 6.71 -4.36
C VAL A 292 18.55 7.50 -5.39
N PRO A 293 18.75 7.26 -6.69
CA PRO A 293 17.98 7.89 -7.76
C PRO A 293 16.56 7.32 -7.88
N LEU A 294 15.71 7.97 -8.68
CA LEU A 294 14.32 7.56 -8.89
C LEU A 294 14.24 6.18 -9.56
N SER A 295 15.21 5.83 -10.42
CA SER A 295 15.32 4.50 -11.03
C SER A 295 15.35 3.35 -10.02
N ILE A 296 16.06 3.49 -8.89
CA ILE A 296 16.13 2.45 -7.85
C ILE A 296 14.81 2.37 -7.09
N LEU A 297 14.24 3.53 -6.71
CA LEU A 297 12.93 3.58 -6.05
C LEU A 297 11.86 2.93 -6.94
N MET A 298 11.83 3.29 -8.22
CA MET A 298 10.86 2.76 -9.18
C MET A 298 11.01 1.25 -9.38
N ALA A 299 12.24 0.76 -9.50
CA ALA A 299 12.50 -0.67 -9.58
C ALA A 299 11.98 -1.38 -8.33
N SER A 300 12.28 -0.88 -7.13
CA SER A 300 11.72 -1.48 -5.90
C SER A 300 10.19 -1.46 -5.89
N SER A 301 9.56 -0.35 -6.30
CA SER A 301 8.09 -0.23 -6.33
C SER A 301 7.42 -1.17 -7.34
N ILE A 302 8.10 -1.52 -8.44
CA ILE A 302 7.62 -2.50 -9.43
C ILE A 302 7.73 -3.93 -8.91
N VAL A 303 8.85 -4.27 -8.26
CA VAL A 303 9.10 -5.66 -7.84
C VAL A 303 8.26 -6.03 -6.62
N GLN A 304 8.05 -5.09 -5.71
CA GLN A 304 7.19 -5.28 -4.56
C GLN A 304 5.71 -5.29 -4.95
N ASP A 305 4.93 -6.09 -4.24
CA ASP A 305 3.48 -6.26 -4.47
C ASP A 305 2.70 -6.14 -3.14
N GLY A 306 3.34 -5.51 -2.14
CA GLY A 306 2.86 -5.43 -0.78
C GLY A 306 2.43 -6.77 -0.20
N HIS A 307 1.37 -6.76 0.60
CA HIS A 307 0.78 -7.98 1.15
C HIS A 307 -0.15 -8.69 0.15
N GLY A 308 -0.45 -8.07 -1.00
CA GLY A 308 -1.47 -8.50 -1.96
C GLY A 308 -1.26 -9.92 -2.48
N MET A 309 -0.02 -10.40 -2.51
CA MET A 309 0.34 -11.72 -3.01
C MET A 309 0.33 -12.84 -1.95
N LEU A 310 0.10 -12.53 -0.68
CA LEU A 310 0.04 -13.55 0.38
C LEU A 310 -1.08 -14.59 0.16
N PRO A 311 -2.32 -14.22 -0.24
CA PRO A 311 -3.35 -15.21 -0.53
C PRO A 311 -2.96 -16.12 -1.70
N LEU A 312 -2.31 -15.57 -2.73
CA LEU A 312 -1.86 -16.37 -3.87
C LEU A 312 -0.69 -17.30 -3.51
N LEU A 313 0.15 -16.92 -2.56
CA LEU A 313 1.19 -17.80 -2.03
C LEU A 313 0.58 -19.02 -1.33
N ALA A 314 -0.52 -18.82 -0.61
CA ALA A 314 -1.27 -19.87 0.06
C ALA A 314 -2.02 -20.77 -0.95
N ASP A 315 -2.66 -20.17 -1.95
CA ASP A 315 -3.46 -20.87 -2.95
C ASP A 315 -2.60 -21.58 -4.03
N SER A 316 -1.64 -20.87 -4.62
CA SER A 316 -0.81 -21.39 -5.71
C SER A 316 0.61 -20.81 -5.72
N ARG A 317 1.53 -21.52 -5.03
CA ARG A 317 2.97 -21.19 -4.98
C ARG A 317 3.61 -21.00 -6.35
N MET A 318 3.18 -21.76 -7.36
CA MET A 318 3.76 -21.67 -8.70
C MET A 318 3.30 -20.40 -9.43
N ASN A 319 2.05 -20.01 -9.29
CA ASN A 319 1.56 -18.74 -9.84
C ASN A 319 2.18 -17.55 -9.10
N PHE A 320 2.31 -17.65 -7.76
CA PHE A 320 3.04 -16.68 -6.95
C PHE A 320 4.47 -16.45 -7.48
N LEU A 321 5.26 -17.53 -7.63
CA LEU A 321 6.64 -17.45 -8.10
C LEU A 321 6.75 -16.88 -9.51
N ARG A 322 5.78 -17.19 -10.39
CA ARG A 322 5.76 -16.66 -11.76
C ARG A 322 5.51 -15.17 -11.82
N ILE A 323 4.51 -14.68 -11.08
CA ILE A 323 4.19 -13.26 -11.02
C ILE A 323 5.38 -12.51 -10.42
N LYS A 324 5.95 -13.01 -9.32
CA LYS A 324 7.17 -12.44 -8.72
C LYS A 324 8.34 -12.39 -9.69
N ALA A 325 8.57 -13.46 -10.46
CA ALA A 325 9.64 -13.47 -11.47
C ALA A 325 9.39 -12.46 -12.60
N ILE A 326 8.13 -12.27 -13.01
CA ILE A 326 7.75 -11.25 -14.00
C ILE A 326 7.99 -9.85 -13.44
N ASN A 327 7.47 -9.55 -12.25
CA ASN A 327 7.66 -8.25 -11.60
C ASN A 327 9.14 -7.94 -11.40
N PHE A 328 9.93 -8.91 -10.93
CA PHE A 328 11.39 -8.80 -10.80
C PHE A 328 12.05 -8.46 -12.14
N SER A 329 11.69 -9.15 -13.21
CA SER A 329 12.26 -8.92 -14.54
C SER A 329 11.90 -7.54 -15.08
N VAL A 330 10.65 -7.10 -14.91
CA VAL A 330 10.19 -5.77 -15.32
C VAL A 330 10.87 -4.68 -14.50
N GLY A 331 10.92 -4.83 -13.17
CA GLY A 331 11.54 -3.86 -12.28
C GLY A 331 13.05 -3.71 -12.53
N LEU A 332 13.76 -4.84 -12.73
CA LEU A 332 15.17 -4.81 -13.08
C LEU A 332 15.41 -4.14 -14.45
N LEU A 333 14.59 -4.46 -15.46
CA LEU A 333 14.69 -3.85 -16.78
C LEU A 333 14.46 -2.33 -16.72
N ILE A 334 13.35 -1.89 -16.12
CA ILE A 334 12.99 -0.47 -16.00
C ILE A 334 14.04 0.28 -15.16
N GLY A 335 14.52 -0.34 -14.08
CA GLY A 335 15.57 0.22 -13.24
C GLY A 335 16.91 0.38 -13.97
N ILE A 336 17.33 -0.61 -14.77
CA ILE A 336 18.55 -0.52 -15.59
C ILE A 336 18.40 0.58 -16.65
N VAL A 337 17.25 0.63 -17.33
CA VAL A 337 16.96 1.68 -18.32
C VAL A 337 16.99 3.06 -17.65
N GLY A 338 16.40 3.20 -16.46
CA GLY A 338 16.41 4.44 -15.70
C GLY A 338 17.80 4.86 -15.26
N TYR A 339 18.61 3.90 -14.79
CA TYR A 339 20.01 4.11 -14.45
C TYR A 339 20.83 4.61 -15.65
N ILE A 340 20.64 4.02 -16.84
CA ILE A 340 21.36 4.43 -18.06
C ILE A 340 20.95 5.84 -18.53
N ILE A 341 19.67 6.19 -18.41
CA ILE A 341 19.14 7.51 -18.81
C ILE A 341 19.46 8.58 -17.74
N GLY A 342 19.71 8.17 -16.49
CA GLY A 342 20.19 9.04 -15.42
C GLY A 342 19.08 9.73 -14.61
N TRP A 343 17.94 9.05 -14.37
CA TRP A 343 16.87 9.55 -13.51
C TRP A 343 16.64 8.73 -12.23
#